data_AF-A0A497IZ25-F1
#
_entry.id   AF-A0A497IZ25-F1
#
_cell.length_a   1.000
_cell.length_b   1.000
_cell.length_c   1.000
_cell.angle_alpha   90.00
_cell.angle_beta   90.00
_cell.angle_gamma   90.00
#
_symmetry.space_group_name_H-M   'P 1'
#
loop_
_entity.id
_entity.type
_entity.pdbx_description
1 polymer ?
#
loop_
_entity_poly.entity_id
_entity_poly.type
_entity_poly.pdbx_seq_one_letter_code
_entity_poly.pdbx_strand_id
1 'polypeptide(L)'
;MFKNKDIKRKRLKSFQNSSISEVGEEKLVLDRLVPGVDKHEIDTPALLLDLKLLEHNIKVMSDFISGVKAELRPHVKAHRTPMIAHKQIEAGAKGITCAKVSEAEVMVESGIEDVFIANQIVGVKKIARLISLARKGRVSVAVDSIK
;
A
#
# COMPACT_ATOMS: atom_id res chain seq x y z
N MET A 1 18.71 -21.61 -28.45
CA MET A 1 18.63 -22.86 -27.65
C MET A 1 19.19 -22.48 -26.28
N PHE A 2 18.41 -22.08 -25.29
CA PHE A 2 17.50 -22.87 -24.47
C PHE A 2 16.23 -22.08 -24.11
N LYS A 3 15.11 -22.79 -24.05
CA LYS A 3 13.76 -22.28 -23.74
C LYS A 3 13.62 -22.06 -22.23
N ASN A 4 13.17 -20.88 -21.82
CA ASN A 4 12.73 -20.63 -20.43
C ASN A 4 11.40 -19.86 -20.40
N LYS A 5 10.41 -20.35 -21.18
CA LYS A 5 9.03 -19.81 -21.24
C LYS A 5 8.01 -20.61 -20.40
N ASP A 6 8.42 -21.72 -19.77
CA ASP A 6 7.48 -22.68 -19.18
C ASP A 6 7.29 -22.54 -17.65
N ILE A 7 8.03 -21.66 -16.97
CA ILE A 7 7.86 -21.44 -15.52
C ILE A 7 6.80 -20.36 -15.23
N LYS A 8 6.59 -19.37 -16.12
CA LYS A 8 5.60 -18.30 -15.92
C LYS A 8 4.14 -18.72 -16.22
N ARG A 9 3.92 -19.83 -16.93
CA ARG A 9 2.56 -20.32 -17.25
C ARG A 9 1.94 -21.24 -16.20
N LYS A 10 2.75 -21.85 -15.33
CA LYS A 10 2.24 -22.76 -14.28
C LYS A 10 1.63 -22.03 -13.08
N ARG A 11 2.04 -20.78 -12.80
CA ARG A 11 1.53 -20.00 -11.65
C ARG A 11 0.28 -19.16 -11.96
N LEU A 12 -0.06 -18.98 -13.24
CA LEU A 12 -1.28 -18.29 -13.66
C LEU A 12 -2.47 -19.24 -13.89
N LYS A 13 -2.22 -20.55 -14.04
CA LYS A 13 -3.27 -21.56 -14.26
C LYS A 13 -3.83 -22.19 -12.99
N SER A 14 -3.23 -21.95 -11.83
CA SER A 14 -3.74 -22.43 -10.54
C SER A 14 -4.86 -21.55 -9.95
N PHE A 15 -5.23 -20.45 -10.62
CA PHE A 15 -6.31 -19.54 -10.21
C PHE A 15 -7.57 -19.65 -11.06
N GLN A 16 -7.59 -20.52 -12.08
CA GLN A 16 -8.74 -20.73 -12.96
C GLN A 16 -8.87 -22.22 -13.24
N ASN A 17 -9.47 -22.96 -12.30
CA ASN A 17 -10.36 -24.09 -12.53
C ASN A 17 -10.60 -24.85 -11.22
N SER A 18 -11.68 -24.49 -10.55
CA SER A 18 -12.46 -25.40 -9.73
C SER A 18 -13.91 -24.95 -9.87
N SER A 19 -14.57 -25.57 -10.85
CA SER A 19 -16.00 -25.90 -10.89
C SER A 19 -16.96 -24.96 -10.15
N ILE A 20 -17.66 -24.15 -10.96
CA ILE A 20 -18.98 -23.61 -10.63
C ILE A 20 -19.96 -24.79 -10.67
N SER A 21 -20.29 -25.33 -9.50
CA SER A 21 -21.48 -26.16 -9.31
C SER A 21 -21.71 -26.36 -7.81
N GLU A 22 -22.83 -25.79 -7.34
CA GLU A 22 -23.55 -26.15 -6.11
C GLU A 22 -22.80 -25.98 -4.77
N VAL A 23 -22.88 -24.78 -4.17
CA VAL A 23 -22.97 -24.63 -2.70
C VAL A 23 -23.87 -23.42 -2.39
N GLY A 24 -25.14 -23.69 -2.14
CA GLY A 24 -25.97 -22.83 -1.31
C GLY A 24 -25.48 -22.92 0.14
N GLU A 25 -25.67 -21.84 0.90
CA GLU A 25 -25.50 -21.81 2.36
C GLU A 25 -24.13 -22.22 2.93
N GLU A 26 -23.06 -21.47 2.63
CA GLU A 26 -21.89 -21.42 3.54
C GLU A 26 -21.25 -20.03 3.46
N LYS A 27 -21.89 -19.05 4.12
CA LYS A 27 -21.46 -17.63 4.13
C LYS A 27 -20.33 -17.32 5.13
N LEU A 28 -19.76 -18.32 5.80
CA LEU A 28 -18.67 -18.18 6.78
C LEU A 28 -17.80 -19.43 6.72
N VAL A 29 -16.85 -19.48 5.79
CA VAL A 29 -15.80 -20.51 5.80
C VAL A 29 -14.52 -19.86 6.35
N LEU A 30 -14.23 -20.17 7.62
CA LEU A 30 -13.01 -19.80 8.38
C LEU A 30 -12.57 -18.32 8.30
N ASP A 31 -13.06 -17.46 9.21
CA ASP A 31 -12.47 -16.15 9.57
C ASP A 31 -12.09 -15.19 8.41
N ARG A 32 -12.56 -15.47 7.19
CA ARG A 32 -12.28 -14.68 6.00
C ARG A 32 -13.58 -14.03 5.54
N LEU A 33 -13.63 -12.71 5.74
CA LEU A 33 -14.61 -11.87 5.09
C LEU A 33 -14.45 -12.02 3.56
N VAL A 34 -15.53 -12.43 2.91
CA VAL A 34 -15.61 -12.44 1.44
C VAL A 34 -16.32 -11.18 0.96
N PRO A 35 -15.98 -10.66 -0.23
CA PRO A 35 -16.74 -9.55 -0.83
C PRO A 35 -18.23 -9.89 -0.93
N GLY A 36 -19.11 -8.94 -0.59
CA GLY A 36 -20.56 -9.10 -0.68
C GLY A 36 -21.26 -9.48 0.64
N VAL A 37 -20.52 -9.67 1.73
CA VAL A 37 -21.08 -9.80 3.09
C VAL A 37 -21.67 -8.46 3.53
N ASP A 38 -22.84 -8.49 4.18
CA ASP A 38 -23.45 -7.29 4.74
C ASP A 38 -22.61 -6.78 5.93
N LYS A 39 -22.46 -5.46 6.07
CA LYS A 39 -21.61 -4.89 7.14
C LYS A 39 -22.07 -5.26 8.55
N HIS A 40 -23.36 -5.57 8.73
CA HIS A 40 -23.93 -5.98 10.01
C HIS A 40 -23.66 -7.46 10.35
N GLU A 41 -23.20 -8.25 9.37
CA GLU A 41 -22.74 -9.63 9.57
C GLU A 41 -21.24 -9.71 9.95
N ILE A 42 -20.53 -8.58 9.97
CA ILE A 42 -19.10 -8.52 10.32
C ILE A 42 -18.93 -8.56 11.83
N ASP A 43 -18.15 -9.53 12.31
CA ASP A 43 -17.85 -9.66 13.73
C ASP A 43 -17.06 -8.45 14.28
N THR A 44 -17.36 -8.06 15.51
CA THR A 44 -16.80 -6.86 16.16
C THR A 44 -15.80 -7.25 17.25
N PRO A 45 -14.67 -6.53 17.40
CA PRO A 45 -14.34 -5.25 16.78
C PRO A 45 -13.73 -5.36 15.37
N ALA A 46 -14.20 -4.53 14.45
CA ALA A 46 -13.65 -4.41 13.11
C ALA A 46 -13.43 -2.94 12.71
N LEU A 47 -12.39 -2.69 11.91
CA LEU A 47 -12.15 -1.38 11.27
C LEU A 47 -12.76 -1.41 9.87
N LEU A 48 -13.87 -0.71 9.69
CA LEU A 48 -14.53 -0.57 8.39
C LEU A 48 -14.16 0.75 7.74
N LEU A 49 -14.08 0.74 6.41
CA LEU A 49 -13.79 1.92 5.61
C LEU A 49 -14.89 2.12 4.57
N ASP A 50 -15.54 3.28 4.59
CA ASP A 50 -16.43 3.68 3.51
C ASP A 50 -15.60 4.08 2.29
N LEU A 51 -15.64 3.23 1.26
CA LEU A 51 -14.86 3.43 0.04
C LEU A 51 -15.28 4.67 -0.74
N LYS A 52 -16.57 5.03 -0.74
CA LYS A 52 -17.05 6.22 -1.45
C LYS A 52 -16.53 7.48 -0.78
N LEU A 53 -16.57 7.53 0.55
CA LEU A 53 -16.03 8.67 1.31
C LEU A 53 -14.51 8.74 1.22
N LEU A 54 -13.81 7.59 1.23
CA LEU A 54 -12.36 7.56 1.02
C LEU A 54 -12.00 8.21 -0.34
N GLU A 55 -12.65 7.75 -1.42
CA GLU A 55 -12.37 8.23 -2.77
C GLU A 55 -12.73 9.71 -2.93
N HIS A 56 -13.85 10.14 -2.33
CA HIS A 56 -14.22 11.55 -2.26
C HIS A 56 -13.14 12.38 -1.56
N ASN A 57 -12.68 11.96 -0.38
CA ASN A 57 -11.67 12.70 0.39
C ASN A 57 -10.31 12.77 -0.34
N ILE A 58 -9.91 11.69 -1.02
CA ILE A 58 -8.71 11.69 -1.86
C ILE A 58 -8.86 12.72 -2.99
N LYS A 59 -10.02 12.73 -3.67
CA LYS A 59 -10.29 13.67 -4.75
C LYS A 59 -10.28 15.11 -4.26
N VAL A 60 -10.93 15.41 -3.12
CA VAL A 60 -10.98 16.76 -2.53
C VAL A 60 -9.57 17.29 -2.28
N MET A 61 -8.66 16.48 -1.73
CA MET A 61 -7.28 16.93 -1.49
C MET A 61 -6.46 17.05 -2.77
N SER A 62 -6.70 16.20 -3.76
CA SER A 62 -6.07 16.32 -5.08
C SER A 62 -6.52 17.60 -5.80
N ASP A 63 -7.82 17.86 -5.85
CA ASP A 63 -8.38 19.07 -6.45
C ASP A 63 -7.82 20.32 -5.74
N PHE A 64 -7.78 20.30 -4.40
CA PHE A 64 -7.26 21.39 -3.59
C PHE A 64 -5.81 21.74 -3.92
N ILE A 65 -4.93 20.73 -4.08
CA ILE A 65 -3.51 20.99 -4.35
C ILE A 65 -3.25 21.42 -5.80
N SER A 66 -4.11 21.04 -6.75
CA SER A 66 -3.92 21.34 -8.18
C SER A 66 -3.83 22.83 -8.51
N GLY A 67 -4.45 23.69 -7.69
CA GLY A 67 -4.42 25.15 -7.85
C GLY A 67 -3.27 25.84 -7.11
N VAL A 68 -2.44 25.10 -6.37
CA VAL A 68 -1.40 25.64 -5.50
C VAL A 68 -0.02 25.30 -6.08
N LYS A 69 0.96 26.20 -5.90
CA LYS A 69 2.37 25.93 -6.24
C LYS A 69 3.05 25.03 -5.20
N ALA A 70 2.46 23.86 -4.95
CA ALA A 70 2.96 22.88 -3.99
C ALA A 70 2.65 21.45 -4.46
N GLU A 71 3.44 20.49 -4.01
CA GLU A 71 3.22 19.07 -4.26
C GLU A 71 2.64 18.38 -3.03
N LEU A 72 1.67 17.50 -3.23
CA LEU A 72 1.12 16.68 -2.16
C LEU A 72 1.91 15.38 -1.99
N ARG A 73 2.43 15.15 -0.77
CA ARG A 73 3.04 13.88 -0.33
C ARG A 73 2.27 13.33 0.88
N PRO A 74 1.21 12.53 0.68
CA PRO A 74 0.37 12.01 1.74
C PRO A 74 1.16 11.21 2.78
N HIS A 75 0.77 11.33 4.05
CA HIS A 75 1.47 10.67 5.13
C HIS A 75 0.83 9.32 5.49
N VAL A 76 1.57 8.25 5.21
CA VAL A 76 1.15 6.86 5.38
C VAL A 76 1.01 6.44 6.85
N LYS A 77 1.53 7.20 7.82
CA LYS A 77 1.37 6.87 9.26
C LYS A 77 -0.09 6.72 9.67
N ALA A 78 -1.00 7.39 8.95
CA ALA A 78 -2.42 7.38 9.23
C ALA A 78 -3.07 6.02 8.92
N HIS A 79 -2.82 5.46 7.74
CA HIS A 79 -3.53 4.26 7.26
C HIS A 79 -2.65 3.03 7.10
N ARG A 80 -1.32 3.18 6.98
CA ARG A 80 -0.33 2.08 6.82
C ARG A 80 -0.69 1.02 5.77
N THR A 81 -1.46 1.43 4.77
CA THR A 81 -2.07 0.52 3.78
C THR A 81 -1.62 0.91 2.38
N PRO A 82 -0.81 0.08 1.69
CA PRO A 82 -0.31 0.35 0.34
C PRO A 82 -1.41 0.65 -0.70
N MET A 83 -2.53 -0.07 -0.63
CA MET A 83 -3.65 0.12 -1.57
C MET A 83 -4.20 1.56 -1.54
N ILE A 84 -4.26 2.18 -0.36
CA ILE A 84 -4.72 3.56 -0.20
C ILE A 84 -3.65 4.55 -0.71
N ALA A 85 -2.37 4.25 -0.45
CA ALA A 85 -1.27 5.06 -0.96
C ALA A 85 -1.24 5.09 -2.50
N HIS A 86 -1.45 3.93 -3.15
CA HIS A 86 -1.59 3.85 -4.61
C HIS A 86 -2.75 4.70 -5.13
N LYS A 87 -3.95 4.61 -4.51
CA LYS A 87 -5.09 5.49 -4.88
C LYS A 87 -4.76 6.98 -4.76
N GLN A 88 -3.98 7.38 -3.76
CA GLN A 88 -3.56 8.78 -3.61
C GLN A 88 -2.55 9.21 -4.68
N ILE A 89 -1.61 8.33 -5.04
CA ILE A 89 -0.64 8.56 -6.12
C ILE A 89 -1.35 8.66 -7.48
N GLU A 90 -2.29 7.74 -7.75
CA GLU A 90 -3.14 7.75 -8.94
C GLU A 90 -3.96 9.05 -9.04
N ALA A 91 -4.39 9.60 -7.90
CA ALA A 91 -5.07 10.89 -7.83
C ALA A 91 -4.12 12.09 -7.99
N GLY A 92 -2.80 11.89 -8.15
CA GLY A 92 -1.85 12.96 -8.47
C GLY A 92 -0.82 13.29 -7.38
N ALA A 93 -0.81 12.56 -6.25
CA ALA A 93 0.24 12.72 -5.24
C ALA A 93 1.64 12.39 -5.79
N LYS A 94 2.66 13.10 -5.31
CA LYS A 94 4.06 12.96 -5.74
C LYS A 94 4.89 12.14 -4.76
N GLY A 95 4.57 10.85 -4.68
CA GLY A 95 5.15 9.94 -3.69
C GLY A 95 4.46 10.01 -2.34
N ILE A 96 5.04 9.37 -1.32
CA ILE A 96 4.45 9.24 0.02
C ILE A 96 5.42 9.58 1.14
N THR A 97 4.86 9.91 2.31
CA THR A 97 5.62 10.22 3.52
C THR A 97 5.46 9.12 4.58
N CYS A 98 6.56 8.60 5.11
CA CYS A 98 6.62 7.60 6.19
C CYS A 98 7.29 8.17 7.45
N ALA A 99 7.01 7.58 8.61
CA ALA A 99 7.65 7.97 9.87
C ALA A 99 8.83 7.06 10.26
N LYS A 100 8.89 5.85 9.71
CA LYS A 100 9.91 4.84 10.03
C LYS A 100 10.38 4.10 8.78
N VAL A 101 11.63 3.61 8.80
CA VAL A 101 12.21 2.79 7.71
C VAL A 101 11.36 1.55 7.42
N SER A 102 10.82 0.89 8.44
CA SER A 102 9.97 -0.30 8.27
C SER A 102 8.67 -0.01 7.52
N GLU A 103 8.09 1.19 7.70
CA GLU A 103 6.90 1.59 6.93
C GLU A 103 7.28 1.88 5.47
N ALA A 104 8.43 2.52 5.25
CA ALA A 104 8.94 2.81 3.93
C ALA A 104 9.26 1.53 3.14
N GLU A 105 9.85 0.52 3.78
CA GLU A 105 10.12 -0.78 3.18
C GLU A 105 8.86 -1.42 2.59
N VAL A 106 7.78 -1.47 3.37
CA VAL A 106 6.50 -2.04 2.92
C VAL A 106 5.95 -1.28 1.72
N MET A 107 6.06 0.05 1.71
CA MET A 107 5.58 0.89 0.61
C MET A 107 6.41 0.66 -0.66
N VAL A 108 7.73 0.62 -0.56
CA VAL A 108 8.61 0.35 -1.71
C VAL A 108 8.41 -1.07 -2.26
N GLU A 109 8.26 -2.06 -1.38
CA GLU A 109 8.00 -3.45 -1.79
C GLU A 109 6.63 -3.61 -2.47
N SER A 110 5.68 -2.71 -2.17
CA SER A 110 4.40 -2.63 -2.86
C SER A 110 4.43 -1.88 -4.20
N GLY A 111 5.62 -1.44 -4.65
CA GLY A 111 5.83 -0.75 -5.92
C GLY A 111 5.79 0.77 -5.86
N ILE A 112 5.79 1.38 -4.66
CA ILE A 112 5.87 2.85 -4.54
C ILE A 112 7.33 3.28 -4.59
N GLU A 113 7.71 3.99 -5.64
CA GLU A 113 9.12 4.29 -5.92
C GLU A 113 9.66 5.54 -5.21
N ASP A 114 8.79 6.48 -4.79
CA ASP A 114 9.20 7.75 -4.19
C ASP A 114 8.66 7.89 -2.76
N VAL A 115 9.58 7.80 -1.78
CA VAL A 115 9.26 7.81 -0.35
C VAL A 115 10.14 8.82 0.40
N PHE A 116 9.49 9.71 1.14
CA PHE A 116 10.14 10.58 2.11
C PHE A 116 9.93 10.06 3.53
N ILE A 117 11.01 9.88 4.28
CA ILE A 117 10.95 9.57 5.70
C ILE A 117 11.06 10.88 6.47
N ALA A 118 9.91 11.38 6.93
CA ALA A 118 9.79 12.62 7.71
C ALA A 118 10.18 12.40 9.19
N ASN A 119 11.34 11.78 9.41
CA ASN A 119 11.89 11.49 10.73
C ASN A 119 13.39 11.16 10.62
N GLN A 120 14.13 11.32 11.72
CA GLN A 120 15.53 10.96 11.83
C GLN A 120 15.70 9.45 12.00
N ILE A 121 16.66 8.88 11.28
CA ILE A 121 16.98 7.45 11.38
C ILE A 121 18.27 7.25 12.17
N VAL A 122 18.09 6.90 13.45
CA VAL A 122 19.19 6.69 14.39
C VAL A 122 19.42 5.20 14.65
N GLY A 123 20.69 4.78 14.49
CA GLY A 123 21.19 3.44 14.82
C GLY A 123 21.69 2.65 13.60
N VAL A 124 22.84 1.99 13.75
CA VAL A 124 23.57 1.29 12.67
C VAL A 124 22.68 0.34 11.85
N LYS A 125 21.87 -0.49 12.53
CA LYS A 125 20.97 -1.45 11.85
C LYS A 125 19.90 -0.78 11.01
N LYS A 126 19.35 0.36 11.47
CA LYS A 126 18.29 1.09 10.74
C LYS A 126 18.88 1.83 9.55
N ILE A 127 20.08 2.38 9.70
CA ILE A 127 20.82 3.04 8.62
C ILE A 127 21.17 2.01 7.54
N ALA A 128 21.65 0.81 7.90
CA ALA A 128 21.92 -0.25 6.94
C ALA A 128 20.66 -0.64 6.13
N ARG A 129 19.50 -0.72 6.79
CA ARG A 129 18.20 -0.95 6.14
C ARG A 129 17.82 0.19 5.19
N LEU A 130 17.99 1.43 5.62
CA LEU A 130 17.75 2.61 4.79
C LEU A 130 18.63 2.60 3.52
N ILE A 131 19.92 2.29 3.65
CA ILE A 131 20.85 2.18 2.52
C ILE A 131 20.41 1.07 1.56
N SER A 132 19.99 -0.08 2.09
CA SER A 132 19.46 -1.17 1.27
C SER A 132 18.18 -0.76 0.54
N LEU A 133 17.28 -0.06 1.22
CA LEU A 133 16.03 0.43 0.65
C LEU A 133 16.26 1.46 -0.47
N ALA A 134 17.23 2.36 -0.30
CA ALA A 134 17.60 3.36 -1.30
C ALA A 134 18.12 2.76 -2.63
N ARG A 135 18.45 1.46 -2.66
CA ARG A 135 18.80 0.74 -3.90
C ARG A 135 17.57 0.25 -4.68
N LYS A 136 16.41 0.20 -4.03
CA LYS A 136 15.15 -0.31 -4.59
C LYS A 136 14.19 0.80 -5.02
N GLY A 137 14.39 2.03 -4.53
CA GLY A 137 13.54 3.19 -4.85
C GLY A 137 14.20 4.50 -4.44
N ARG A 138 13.58 5.62 -4.80
CA ARG A 138 13.99 6.96 -4.39
C ARG A 138 13.54 7.21 -2.96
N VAL A 139 14.50 7.17 -2.03
CA VAL A 139 14.25 7.42 -0.61
C VAL A 139 14.97 8.68 -0.17
N SER A 140 14.22 9.58 0.46
CA SER A 140 14.76 10.77 1.13
C SER A 140 14.50 10.68 2.64
N VAL A 141 15.35 11.30 3.46
CA VAL A 141 15.27 11.25 4.93
C VAL A 141 15.64 12.61 5.52
N ALA A 142 15.00 12.98 6.62
CA ALA A 142 15.36 14.19 7.36
C ALA A 142 16.58 13.96 8.26
N VAL A 143 17.48 14.95 8.31
CA VAL A 143 18.65 14.98 9.19
C VAL A 143 18.65 16.32 9.91
N ASP A 144 18.81 16.29 11.23
CA ASP A 144 18.86 17.48 12.11
C ASP A 144 20.15 17.55 12.94
N SER A 145 21.04 16.57 12.82
CA SER A 145 22.29 16.45 13.57
C SER A 145 23.43 16.04 12.64
N ILE A 146 24.60 16.66 12.83
CA ILE A 146 25.85 16.38 12.10
C ILE A 146 26.72 15.35 12.85
N LYS A 147 26.36 15.04 14.10
CA LYS A 147 27.09 14.08 14.97
C LYS A 147 26.84 12.62 14.61
#